data_AF-A0A395HCY3-F1
#
_entry.id   AF-A0A395HCY3-F1
#
_cell.length_a   1.000
_cell.length_b   1.000
_cell.length_c   1.000
_cell.angle_alpha   90.00
_cell.angle_beta   90.00
_cell.angle_gamma   90.00
#
_symmetry.space_group_name_H-M   'P 1'
#
loop_
_entity.id
_entity.type
_entity.pdbx_description
1 polymer ?
#
loop_
_entity_poly.entity_id
_entity_poly.type
_entity_poly.pdbx_seq_one_letter_code
_entity_poly.pdbx_strand_id
1 'polypeptide(L)'
;MSLLCTSPSPSSDGTPLKCQSAYLQTKGWMAVIEGLGIISLPIVQARTLITLFEVAHGFYPAAYLSIGTTVRAAEALTPAPSLGASPSTADEAERNEVVLLWGAIRVLDRYITVRSGPRPSLTRSLPQVVHDSNPTVRVPSLEENRSSPLSQFSRMVDASALLDSIHNVLHNPTSEQAFNVEEMQLFVETLHSLRTLLVEEIDEADAIYSGALDLCHTGLLLVYENGTTGLITDGQILTCHVHATLSLSSLLTTITDTVSPLVTGIEPVDLDRLPPFIMYLVYKAARIVTERFRLESDSREAVRKLRILRGFLELGSARWLCCRRYLDLLNEDTTPRILKAVAADQ
;
A
#
# COMPACT_ATOMS: atom_id res chain seq x y z
N MET A 1 0.30 -5.41 19.60
CA MET A 1 -1.14 -5.28 19.27
C MET A 1 -1.77 -4.00 19.81
N SER A 2 -1.68 -3.70 21.11
CA SER A 2 -2.34 -2.50 21.69
C SER A 2 -2.03 -1.18 20.96
N LEU A 3 -0.80 -0.98 20.45
CA LEU A 3 -0.41 0.23 19.73
C LEU A 3 -1.17 0.42 18.40
N LEU A 4 -1.42 -0.68 17.67
CA LEU A 4 -2.10 -0.63 16.38
C LEU A 4 -3.61 -0.45 16.55
N CYS A 5 -4.19 -1.01 17.62
CA CYS A 5 -5.63 -0.96 17.90
C CYS A 5 -6.09 0.34 18.58
N THR A 6 -5.17 1.22 18.98
CA THR A 6 -5.52 2.50 19.61
C THR A 6 -5.67 3.61 18.57
N SER A 7 -6.88 4.14 18.45
CA SER A 7 -7.16 5.33 17.63
C SER A 7 -6.56 6.58 18.25
N PRO A 8 -6.08 7.54 17.44
CA PRO A 8 -5.63 8.84 17.92
C PRO A 8 -6.82 9.59 18.54
N SER A 9 -6.89 9.64 19.87
CA SER A 9 -7.96 10.38 20.56
C SER A 9 -7.93 11.86 20.16
N PRO A 10 -9.07 12.48 19.81
CA PRO A 10 -9.15 13.92 19.65
C PRO A 10 -9.11 14.56 21.05
N SER A 11 -7.92 14.96 21.52
CA SER A 11 -7.83 15.81 22.70
C SER A 11 -8.18 17.25 22.30
N SER A 12 -8.98 17.94 23.13
CA SER A 12 -9.30 19.37 22.96
C SER A 12 -8.05 20.27 23.03
N ASP A 13 -6.92 19.73 23.48
CA ASP A 13 -5.64 20.42 23.70
C ASP A 13 -4.53 19.99 22.71
N GLY A 14 -4.88 19.49 21.53
CA GLY A 14 -3.92 19.32 20.42
C GLY A 14 -2.79 18.32 20.67
N THR A 15 -2.97 17.39 21.61
CA THR A 15 -1.91 16.48 22.05
C THR A 15 -2.26 15.01 21.72
N PRO A 16 -1.66 14.41 20.67
CA PRO A 16 -1.77 12.98 20.36
C PRO A 16 -0.92 12.12 21.33
N LEU A 17 -1.05 12.34 22.63
CA LEU A 17 -0.07 11.95 23.65
C LEU A 17 0.00 10.44 23.93
N LYS A 18 -1.13 9.71 23.95
CA LYS A 18 -1.12 8.31 24.42
C LYS A 18 -0.48 7.36 23.40
N CYS A 19 -0.95 7.37 22.15
CA CYS A 19 -0.39 6.50 21.11
C CYS A 19 1.07 6.87 20.81
N GLN A 20 1.40 8.16 20.79
CA GLN A 20 2.77 8.61 20.55
C GLN A 20 3.71 8.23 21.71
N SER A 21 3.27 8.40 22.97
CA SER A 21 4.07 7.96 24.13
C SER A 21 4.28 6.45 24.13
N ALA A 22 3.24 5.66 23.88
CA ALA A 22 3.35 4.21 23.79
C ALA A 22 4.27 3.77 22.65
N TYR A 23 4.20 4.44 21.50
CA TYR A 23 5.10 4.22 20.36
C TYR A 23 6.56 4.49 20.73
N LEU A 24 6.84 5.65 21.33
CA LEU A 24 8.20 6.02 21.75
C LEU A 24 8.76 5.06 22.80
N GLN A 25 7.95 4.66 23.78
CA GLN A 25 8.34 3.65 24.78
C GLN A 25 8.68 2.32 24.10
N THR A 26 7.83 1.87 23.17
CA THR A 26 8.05 0.61 22.44
C THR A 26 9.33 0.68 21.59
N LYS A 27 9.57 1.79 20.87
CA LYS A 27 10.82 2.01 20.12
C LYS A 27 12.05 2.02 21.03
N GLY A 28 11.95 2.61 22.22
CA GLY A 28 13.00 2.59 23.23
C GLY A 28 13.37 1.17 23.66
N TRP A 29 12.37 0.35 24.00
CA TRP A 29 12.61 -1.07 24.32
C TRP A 29 13.19 -1.85 23.14
N MET A 30 12.70 -1.61 21.92
CA MET A 30 13.27 -2.23 20.72
C MET A 30 14.74 -1.88 20.52
N ALA A 31 15.14 -0.63 20.78
CA ALA A 31 16.53 -0.20 20.69
C ALA A 31 17.42 -0.88 21.75
N VAL A 32 16.92 -1.08 22.98
CA VAL A 32 17.64 -1.83 24.02
C VAL A 32 17.83 -3.29 23.62
N ILE A 33 16.78 -3.94 23.14
CA ILE A 33 16.81 -5.33 22.66
C ILE A 33 17.82 -5.48 21.51
N GLU A 34 17.83 -4.53 20.57
CA GLU A 34 18.79 -4.48 19.46
C GLU A 34 20.22 -4.29 19.94
N GLY A 35 20.45 -3.38 20.89
CA GLY A 35 21.77 -3.17 21.50
C GLY A 35 22.32 -4.39 22.25
N LEU A 36 21.44 -5.27 22.75
CA LEU A 36 21.79 -6.54 23.36
C LEU A 36 22.00 -7.68 22.33
N GLY A 37 21.77 -7.42 21.03
CA GLY A 37 21.89 -8.43 19.98
C GLY A 37 20.82 -9.52 20.02
N ILE A 38 19.70 -9.29 20.71
CA ILE A 38 18.65 -10.30 20.89
C ILE A 38 17.75 -10.32 19.65
N ILE A 39 17.67 -11.49 19.01
CA ILE A 39 16.82 -11.73 17.83
C ILE A 39 15.99 -12.99 18.09
N SER A 40 14.67 -12.87 17.96
CA SER A 40 13.71 -13.97 18.05
C SER A 40 12.48 -13.66 17.20
N LEU A 41 11.70 -14.68 16.83
CA LEU A 41 10.50 -14.53 16.02
C LEU A 41 9.50 -13.48 16.57
N PRO A 42 9.15 -13.48 17.88
CA PRO A 42 8.27 -12.45 18.44
C PRO A 42 8.83 -11.03 18.34
N ILE A 43 10.16 -10.87 18.43
CA ILE A 43 10.81 -9.55 18.33
C ILE A 43 10.72 -9.03 16.89
N VAL A 44 10.90 -9.89 15.88
CA VAL A 44 10.75 -9.49 14.48
C VAL A 44 9.28 -9.24 14.12
N GLN A 45 8.34 -10.05 14.62
CA GLN A 45 6.91 -9.75 14.53
C GLN A 45 6.58 -8.38 15.14
N ALA A 46 7.13 -8.06 16.31
CA ALA A 46 6.95 -6.74 16.93
C ALA A 46 7.52 -5.60 16.07
N ARG A 47 8.72 -5.77 15.47
CA ARG A 47 9.30 -4.81 14.52
C ARG A 47 8.40 -4.57 13.30
N THR A 48 7.86 -5.64 12.72
CA THR A 48 6.92 -5.56 11.59
C THR A 48 5.68 -4.75 11.97
N LEU A 49 5.09 -4.99 13.14
CA LEU A 49 3.92 -4.25 13.62
C LEU A 49 4.22 -2.77 13.93
N ILE A 50 5.40 -2.47 14.46
CA ILE A 50 5.85 -1.09 14.69
C ILE A 50 6.05 -0.37 13.35
N THR A 51 6.62 -1.04 12.35
CA THR A 51 6.79 -0.48 11.00
C THR A 51 5.44 -0.21 10.34
N LEU A 52 4.47 -1.12 10.48
CA LEU A 52 3.10 -0.90 10.04
C LEU A 52 2.46 0.31 10.75
N PHE A 53 2.66 0.45 12.05
CA PHE A 53 2.17 1.60 12.81
C PHE A 53 2.77 2.91 12.28
N GLU A 54 4.08 2.95 12.05
CA GLU A 54 4.77 4.12 11.49
C GLU A 54 4.24 4.48 10.09
N VAL A 55 3.98 3.49 9.24
CA VAL A 55 3.31 3.68 7.95
C VAL A 55 1.91 4.27 8.11
N ALA A 56 1.07 3.67 8.96
CA ALA A 56 -0.32 4.04 9.13
C ALA A 56 -0.49 5.44 9.76
N HIS A 57 0.47 5.88 10.57
CA HIS A 57 0.46 7.20 11.21
C HIS A 57 1.30 8.26 10.50
N GLY A 58 1.91 7.91 9.36
CA GLY A 58 2.64 8.86 8.53
C GLY A 58 4.04 9.22 9.03
N PHE A 59 4.66 8.37 9.87
CA PHE A 59 6.05 8.50 10.32
C PHE A 59 7.03 7.94 9.30
N TYR A 60 6.95 8.37 8.04
CA TYR A 60 7.69 7.76 6.93
C TYR A 60 9.21 7.67 7.08
N PRO A 61 9.93 8.70 7.58
CA PRO A 61 11.36 8.55 7.81
C PRO A 61 11.69 7.44 8.80
N ALA A 62 10.87 7.29 9.85
CA ALA A 62 11.02 6.19 10.81
C ALA A 62 10.67 4.84 10.17
N ALA A 63 9.55 4.75 9.43
CA ALA A 63 9.14 3.54 8.72
C ALA A 63 10.22 3.04 7.75
N TYR A 64 10.84 3.95 6.99
CA TYR A 64 11.91 3.65 6.05
C TYR A 64 13.15 3.06 6.73
N LEU A 65 13.49 3.53 7.93
CA LEU A 65 14.60 2.96 8.71
C LEU A 65 14.21 1.64 9.38
N SER A 66 13.01 1.57 9.97
CA SER A 66 12.50 0.39 10.66
C SER A 66 12.34 -0.80 9.73
N ILE A 67 11.90 -0.59 8.48
CA ILE A 67 11.80 -1.71 7.54
C ILE A 67 13.18 -2.32 7.23
N GLY A 68 14.22 -1.49 7.13
CA GLY A 68 15.59 -1.95 6.92
C GLY A 68 16.12 -2.83 8.06
N THR A 69 15.88 -2.44 9.31
CA THR A 69 16.27 -3.25 10.47
C THR A 69 15.38 -4.49 10.61
N THR A 70 14.10 -4.41 10.23
CA THR A 70 13.17 -5.54 10.23
C THR A 70 13.60 -6.62 9.24
N VAL A 71 13.93 -6.25 8.01
CA VAL A 71 14.42 -7.19 6.97
C VAL A 71 15.68 -7.90 7.47
N ARG A 72 16.69 -7.17 7.95
CA ARG A 72 17.93 -7.77 8.46
C ARG A 72 17.71 -8.70 9.64
N ALA A 73 16.81 -8.35 10.55
CA ALA A 73 16.48 -9.21 11.68
C ALA A 73 15.73 -10.49 11.24
N ALA A 74 14.88 -10.41 10.22
CA ALA A 74 14.20 -11.57 9.64
C ALA A 74 15.17 -12.51 8.88
N GLU A 75 16.14 -11.93 8.16
CA GLU A 75 17.22 -12.71 7.54
C GLU A 75 18.01 -13.49 8.58
N ALA A 76 18.36 -12.86 9.71
CA ALA A 76 19.09 -13.51 10.80
C ALA A 76 18.30 -14.66 11.47
N LEU A 77 16.97 -14.65 11.40
CA LEU A 77 16.10 -15.72 11.88
C LEU A 77 15.96 -16.88 10.90
N THR A 78 16.13 -16.63 9.60
CA THR A 78 15.80 -17.62 8.58
C THR A 78 16.93 -18.66 8.51
N PRO A 79 16.70 -19.92 8.88
CA PRO A 79 17.75 -20.92 8.91
C PRO A 79 18.29 -21.20 7.50
N ALA A 80 19.59 -21.51 7.41
CA ALA A 80 20.17 -22.06 6.19
C ALA A 80 19.48 -23.40 5.85
N PRO A 81 19.28 -23.73 4.57
CA PRO A 81 18.54 -24.92 4.18
C PRO A 81 19.22 -26.19 4.72
N SER A 82 18.60 -26.82 5.72
CA SER A 82 19.03 -28.11 6.25
C SER A 82 18.59 -29.22 5.30
N LEU A 83 19.51 -29.71 4.48
CA LEU A 83 19.29 -30.89 3.65
C LEU A 83 19.22 -32.13 4.57
N GLY A 84 18.01 -32.68 4.79
CA GLY A 84 17.88 -34.08 5.22
C GLY A 84 17.05 -34.39 6.47
N ALA A 85 16.32 -33.45 7.07
CA ALA A 85 15.41 -33.76 8.19
C ALA A 85 13.94 -33.64 7.76
N SER A 86 13.14 -34.68 8.02
CA SER A 86 11.69 -34.59 7.95
C SER A 86 11.22 -33.71 9.12
N PRO A 87 10.52 -32.59 8.85
CA PRO A 87 10.13 -31.65 9.89
C PRO A 87 9.08 -32.26 10.81
N SER A 88 9.17 -31.99 12.11
CA SER A 88 8.09 -32.29 13.05
C SER A 88 6.89 -31.35 12.83
N THR A 89 5.73 -31.69 13.38
CA THR A 89 4.53 -30.83 13.31
C THR A 89 4.75 -29.46 13.97
N ALA A 90 5.60 -29.38 15.00
CA ALA A 90 5.99 -28.13 15.64
C ALA A 90 6.88 -27.29 14.71
N ASP A 91 7.83 -27.92 13.99
CA ASP A 91 8.69 -27.24 13.02
C ASP A 91 7.90 -26.71 11.82
N GLU A 92 6.80 -27.38 11.45
CA GLU A 92 5.89 -26.93 10.40
C GLU A 92 5.09 -25.69 10.82
N ALA A 93 4.60 -25.64 12.06
CA ALA A 93 3.88 -24.48 12.59
C ALA A 93 4.79 -23.24 12.66
N GLU A 94 6.01 -23.39 13.21
CA GLU A 94 6.99 -22.31 13.26
C GLU A 94 7.39 -21.84 11.85
N ARG A 95 7.58 -22.77 10.91
CA ARG A 95 7.86 -22.44 9.51
C ARG A 95 6.73 -21.64 8.87
N ASN A 96 5.47 -21.96 9.17
CA ASN A 96 4.32 -21.22 8.67
C ASN A 96 4.28 -19.79 9.23
N GLU A 97 4.60 -19.60 10.51
CA GLU A 97 4.70 -18.24 11.08
C GLU A 97 5.82 -17.41 10.41
N VAL A 98 6.96 -18.03 10.11
CA VAL A 98 8.07 -17.37 9.39
C VAL A 98 7.66 -16.98 7.97
N VAL A 99 6.94 -17.84 7.26
CA VAL A 99 6.37 -17.55 5.93
C VAL A 99 5.43 -16.35 5.96
N LEU A 100 4.49 -16.32 6.91
CA LEU A 100 3.54 -15.21 7.06
C LEU A 100 4.26 -13.91 7.44
N LEU A 101 5.26 -13.99 8.32
CA LEU A 101 6.09 -12.85 8.69
C LEU A 101 6.82 -12.28 7.47
N TRP A 102 7.45 -13.13 6.65
CA TRP A 102 8.10 -12.69 5.41
C TRP A 102 7.12 -12.07 4.42
N GLY A 103 5.91 -12.63 4.29
CA GLY A 103 4.84 -12.03 3.51
C GLY A 103 4.53 -10.60 3.98
N ALA A 104 4.42 -10.38 5.28
CA ALA A 104 4.09 -9.07 5.85
C ALA A 104 5.23 -8.06 5.66
N ILE A 105 6.47 -8.51 5.84
CA ILE A 105 7.68 -7.69 5.59
C ILE A 105 7.73 -7.27 4.11
N ARG A 106 7.49 -8.21 3.18
CA ARG A 106 7.46 -7.93 1.73
C ARG A 106 6.40 -6.89 1.38
N VAL A 107 5.17 -7.06 1.86
CA VAL A 107 4.09 -6.09 1.62
C VAL A 107 4.47 -4.70 2.12
N LEU A 108 4.99 -4.59 3.35
CA LEU A 108 5.40 -3.31 3.93
C LEU A 108 6.58 -2.66 3.19
N ASP A 109 7.63 -3.41 2.91
CA ASP A 109 8.82 -2.94 2.21
C ASP A 109 8.49 -2.40 0.81
N ARG A 110 7.70 -3.15 0.04
CA ARG A 110 7.27 -2.75 -1.31
C ARG A 110 6.36 -1.52 -1.26
N TYR A 111 5.44 -1.46 -0.30
CA TYR A 111 4.60 -0.29 -0.11
C TYR A 111 5.40 0.96 0.29
N ILE A 112 6.36 0.84 1.21
CA ILE A 112 7.25 1.94 1.60
C ILE A 112 8.10 2.37 0.39
N THR A 113 8.59 1.42 -0.39
CA THR A 113 9.42 1.66 -1.58
C THR A 113 8.70 2.48 -2.63
N VAL A 114 7.47 2.10 -2.98
CA VAL A 114 6.61 2.83 -3.94
C VAL A 114 6.44 4.30 -3.55
N ARG A 115 6.45 4.60 -2.25
CA ARG A 115 6.35 5.99 -1.74
C ARG A 115 7.68 6.72 -1.67
N SER A 116 8.79 5.99 -1.57
CA SER A 116 10.12 6.54 -1.25
C SER A 116 10.96 6.93 -2.48
N GLY A 117 10.41 6.75 -3.68
CA GLY A 117 11.05 7.14 -4.94
C GLY A 117 11.73 5.97 -5.67
N PRO A 118 12.82 6.21 -6.41
CA PRO A 118 13.35 5.24 -7.39
C PRO A 118 14.18 4.10 -6.78
N ARG A 119 14.40 4.10 -5.47
CA ARG A 119 15.22 3.06 -4.81
C ARG A 119 14.48 1.73 -4.88
N PRO A 120 15.16 0.60 -5.17
CA PRO A 120 14.52 -0.71 -5.17
C PRO A 120 14.11 -1.12 -3.75
N SER A 121 13.13 -2.03 -3.66
CA SER A 121 12.73 -2.62 -2.38
C SER A 121 13.82 -3.54 -1.84
N LEU A 122 13.98 -3.58 -0.52
CA LEU A 122 15.02 -4.37 0.14
C LEU A 122 14.80 -5.87 -0.06
N THR A 123 13.54 -6.27 -0.18
CA THR A 123 13.12 -7.66 -0.33
C THR A 123 13.23 -8.19 -1.76
N ARG A 124 13.46 -7.33 -2.76
CA ARG A 124 13.59 -7.72 -4.17
C ARG A 124 14.83 -8.57 -4.44
N SER A 125 15.95 -8.26 -3.77
CA SER A 125 17.23 -8.94 -3.97
C SER A 125 17.43 -10.15 -3.06
N LEU A 126 16.42 -10.57 -2.30
CA LEU A 126 16.57 -11.68 -1.38
C LEU A 126 16.73 -13.01 -2.14
N PRO A 127 17.55 -13.95 -1.63
CA PRO A 127 17.77 -15.24 -2.28
C PRO A 127 16.46 -16.03 -2.50
N GLN A 128 16.43 -16.85 -3.55
CA GLN A 128 15.25 -17.64 -3.95
C GLN A 128 14.72 -18.56 -2.84
N VAL A 129 15.57 -19.02 -1.91
CA VAL A 129 15.16 -19.80 -0.72
C VAL A 129 14.18 -19.04 0.18
N VAL A 130 14.29 -17.71 0.25
CA VAL A 130 13.32 -16.83 0.92
C VAL A 130 12.09 -16.60 0.05
N HIS A 131 12.20 -16.72 -1.27
CA HIS A 131 11.06 -16.63 -2.21
C HIS A 131 10.16 -17.87 -2.21
N ASP A 132 10.70 -19.06 -1.99
CA ASP A 132 9.92 -20.30 -1.83
C ASP A 132 9.09 -20.31 -0.53
N SER A 133 9.34 -19.33 0.35
CA SER A 133 8.52 -19.02 1.53
C SER A 133 7.34 -18.10 1.21
N ASN A 134 6.94 -17.96 -0.07
CA ASN A 134 5.72 -17.24 -0.42
C ASN A 134 4.49 -17.97 0.15
N PRO A 135 3.59 -17.29 0.87
CA PRO A 135 2.39 -17.91 1.44
C PRO A 135 1.51 -18.55 0.36
N THR A 136 1.56 -18.06 -0.88
CA THR A 136 0.83 -18.61 -2.04
C THR A 136 1.15 -20.07 -2.35
N VAL A 137 2.36 -20.54 -2.05
CA VAL A 137 2.78 -21.93 -2.34
C VAL A 137 2.26 -22.91 -1.29
N ARG A 138 1.83 -22.42 -0.11
CA ARG A 138 1.48 -23.27 1.05
C ARG A 138 0.03 -23.19 1.51
N VAL A 139 -0.83 -22.41 0.86
CA VAL A 139 -2.27 -22.50 1.14
C VAL A 139 -2.77 -23.87 0.67
N PRO A 140 -3.31 -24.74 1.55
CA PRO A 140 -3.89 -26.01 1.15
C PRO A 140 -5.03 -25.77 0.16
N SER A 141 -5.09 -26.60 -0.89
CA SER A 141 -6.13 -26.69 -1.93
C SER A 141 -7.27 -25.65 -1.87
N LEU A 142 -7.25 -24.78 -2.89
CA LEU A 142 -8.10 -23.65 -3.30
C LEU A 142 -9.64 -23.75 -3.18
N GLU A 143 -10.23 -24.71 -2.50
CA GLU A 143 -11.69 -24.96 -2.57
C GLU A 143 -12.49 -24.64 -1.30
N GLU A 144 -11.92 -24.63 -0.09
CA GLU A 144 -12.77 -24.62 1.11
C GLU A 144 -12.97 -23.26 1.81
N ASN A 145 -12.17 -22.21 1.58
CA ASN A 145 -12.53 -20.88 2.09
C ASN A 145 -11.79 -19.70 1.44
N ARG A 146 -12.25 -19.25 0.26
CA ARG A 146 -11.71 -18.07 -0.45
C ARG A 146 -11.76 -16.79 0.39
N SER A 147 -12.71 -16.71 1.33
CA SER A 147 -12.87 -15.60 2.27
C SER A 147 -11.97 -15.66 3.51
N SER A 148 -11.14 -16.70 3.65
CA SER A 148 -10.28 -16.84 4.83
C SER A 148 -9.24 -15.69 4.92
N PRO A 149 -8.91 -15.21 6.14
CA PRO A 149 -7.90 -14.16 6.31
C PRO A 149 -6.53 -14.51 5.72
N LEU A 150 -6.17 -15.80 5.72
CA LEU A 150 -4.92 -16.29 5.14
C LEU A 150 -4.93 -16.19 3.60
N SER A 151 -6.07 -16.52 2.97
CA SER A 151 -6.26 -16.33 1.53
C SER A 151 -6.15 -14.85 1.15
N GLN A 152 -6.86 -13.97 1.85
CA GLN A 152 -6.82 -12.52 1.65
C GLN A 152 -5.40 -11.95 1.82
N PHE A 153 -4.68 -12.43 2.84
CA PHE A 153 -3.29 -12.06 3.06
C PHE A 153 -2.37 -12.54 1.92
N SER A 154 -2.54 -13.78 1.46
CA SER A 154 -1.81 -14.32 0.31
C SER A 154 -2.03 -13.47 -0.94
N ARG A 155 -3.28 -13.11 -1.23
CA ARG A 155 -3.64 -12.19 -2.32
C ARG A 155 -2.97 -10.83 -2.20
N MET A 156 -2.87 -10.30 -1.00
CA MET A 156 -2.18 -9.04 -0.74
C MET A 156 -0.66 -9.15 -1.00
N VAL A 157 -0.05 -10.29 -0.66
CA VAL A 157 1.35 -10.57 -1.00
C VAL A 157 1.55 -10.61 -2.52
N ASP A 158 0.66 -11.27 -3.26
CA ASP A 158 0.69 -11.32 -4.73
C ASP A 158 0.53 -9.92 -5.35
N ALA A 159 -0.46 -9.16 -4.91
CA ALA A 159 -0.68 -7.78 -5.35
C ALA A 159 0.54 -6.90 -5.07
N SER A 160 1.18 -7.07 -3.91
CA SER A 160 2.42 -6.34 -3.60
C SER A 160 3.58 -6.72 -4.52
N ALA A 161 3.67 -7.98 -4.95
CA ALA A 161 4.72 -8.43 -5.86
C ALA A 161 4.58 -7.78 -7.24
N LEU A 162 3.36 -7.74 -7.78
CA LEU A 162 3.08 -7.04 -9.04
C LEU A 162 3.36 -5.54 -8.93
N LEU A 163 3.00 -4.93 -7.80
CA LEU A 163 3.30 -3.53 -7.52
C LEU A 163 4.82 -3.26 -7.49
N ASP A 164 5.62 -4.16 -6.92
CA ASP A 164 7.08 -4.07 -6.90
C ASP A 164 7.69 -4.23 -8.30
N SER A 165 7.17 -5.15 -9.09
CA SER A 165 7.58 -5.34 -10.49
C SER A 165 7.31 -4.08 -11.32
N ILE A 166 6.12 -3.50 -11.20
CA ILE A 166 5.78 -2.22 -11.87
C ILE A 166 6.73 -1.11 -11.43
N HIS A 167 6.96 -0.98 -10.12
CA HIS A 167 7.91 0.00 -9.59
C HIS A 167 9.31 -0.19 -10.19
N ASN A 168 9.77 -1.43 -10.36
CA ASN A 168 11.04 -1.73 -11.00
C ASN A 168 11.10 -1.26 -12.46
N VAL A 169 10.09 -1.58 -13.27
CA VAL A 169 10.06 -1.16 -14.69
C VAL A 169 10.03 0.37 -14.81
N LEU A 170 9.29 1.05 -13.92
CA LEU A 170 9.18 2.51 -13.93
C LEU A 170 10.49 3.22 -13.57
N HIS A 171 11.26 2.68 -12.63
CA HIS A 171 12.43 3.38 -12.07
C HIS A 171 13.78 2.79 -12.47
N ASN A 172 13.80 1.60 -13.03
CA ASN A 172 14.99 0.92 -13.52
C ASN A 172 14.73 0.27 -14.89
N PRO A 173 14.30 1.04 -15.91
CA PRO A 173 14.03 0.51 -17.24
C PRO A 173 15.33 0.00 -17.88
N THR A 174 15.21 -1.05 -18.69
CA THR A 174 16.30 -1.53 -19.53
C THR A 174 16.56 -0.55 -20.70
N SER A 175 17.66 -0.73 -21.42
CA SER A 175 17.91 0.04 -22.66
C SER A 175 16.93 -0.28 -23.79
N GLU A 176 16.22 -1.42 -23.71
CA GLU A 176 15.30 -1.88 -24.75
C GLU A 176 13.87 -1.39 -24.46
N GLN A 177 13.49 -0.25 -25.06
CA GLN A 177 12.19 0.37 -24.80
C GLN A 177 11.00 -0.54 -25.14
N ALA A 178 11.09 -1.32 -26.22
CA ALA A 178 10.04 -2.26 -26.61
C ALA A 178 9.82 -3.34 -25.52
N PHE A 179 10.90 -3.89 -24.97
CA PHE A 179 10.85 -4.85 -23.87
C PHE A 179 10.18 -4.25 -22.64
N ASN A 180 10.55 -3.02 -22.24
CA ASN A 180 9.95 -2.36 -21.07
C ASN A 180 8.44 -2.12 -21.25
N VAL A 181 7.98 -1.82 -22.49
CA VAL A 181 6.56 -1.61 -22.80
C VAL A 181 5.78 -2.93 -22.75
N GLU A 182 6.32 -4.00 -23.34
CA GLU A 182 5.72 -5.34 -23.31
C GLU A 182 5.64 -5.88 -21.87
N GLU A 183 6.70 -5.73 -21.09
CA GLU A 183 6.76 -6.13 -19.69
C GLU A 183 5.74 -5.34 -18.84
N MET A 184 5.63 -4.02 -19.06
CA MET A 184 4.62 -3.20 -18.39
C MET A 184 3.18 -3.65 -18.75
N GLN A 185 2.93 -3.96 -20.03
CA GLN A 185 1.63 -4.42 -20.48
C GLN A 185 1.25 -5.75 -19.82
N LEU A 186 2.18 -6.70 -19.74
CA LEU A 186 1.98 -7.97 -19.05
C LEU A 186 1.59 -7.77 -17.57
N PHE A 187 2.26 -6.85 -16.86
CA PHE A 187 1.91 -6.55 -15.47
C PHE A 187 0.54 -5.89 -15.33
N VAL A 188 0.15 -5.02 -16.26
CA VAL A 188 -1.20 -4.41 -16.28
C VAL A 188 -2.28 -5.47 -16.49
N GLU A 189 -2.10 -6.37 -17.46
CA GLU A 189 -3.03 -7.48 -17.73
C GLU A 189 -3.15 -8.42 -16.52
N THR A 190 -2.02 -8.70 -15.87
CA THR A 190 -1.99 -9.53 -14.66
C THR A 190 -2.69 -8.84 -13.48
N LEU A 191 -2.49 -7.54 -13.28
CA LEU A 191 -3.20 -6.75 -12.26
C LEU A 191 -4.70 -6.72 -12.50
N HIS A 192 -5.14 -6.57 -13.76
CA HIS A 192 -6.56 -6.64 -14.11
C HIS A 192 -7.15 -8.00 -13.80
N SER A 193 -6.45 -9.08 -14.17
CA SER A 193 -6.88 -10.45 -13.90
C SER A 193 -6.98 -10.72 -12.40
N LEU A 194 -5.97 -10.31 -11.61
CA LEU A 194 -6.00 -10.42 -10.17
C LEU A 194 -7.14 -9.60 -9.55
N ARG A 195 -7.39 -8.38 -10.04
CA ARG A 195 -8.49 -7.55 -9.55
C ARG A 195 -9.85 -8.22 -9.81
N THR A 196 -10.07 -8.78 -10.99
CA THR A 196 -11.31 -9.49 -11.32
C THR A 196 -11.54 -10.66 -10.35
N LEU A 197 -10.50 -11.46 -10.10
CA LEU A 197 -10.55 -12.54 -9.12
C LEU A 197 -10.89 -12.03 -7.70
N LEU A 198 -10.29 -10.92 -7.28
CA LEU A 198 -10.54 -10.35 -5.96
C LEU A 198 -11.96 -9.80 -5.79
N VAL A 199 -12.53 -9.20 -6.84
CA VAL A 199 -13.91 -8.71 -6.82
C VAL A 199 -14.91 -9.87 -6.79
N GLU A 200 -14.57 -11.03 -7.36
CA GLU A 200 -15.38 -12.25 -7.28
C GLU A 200 -15.26 -12.95 -5.91
N GLU A 201 -14.15 -12.77 -5.20
CA GLU A 201 -13.85 -13.41 -3.92
C GLU A 201 -14.39 -12.65 -2.70
N ILE A 202 -14.69 -11.36 -2.85
CA ILE A 202 -15.00 -10.43 -1.76
C ILE A 202 -16.39 -9.84 -1.99
N ASP A 203 -17.21 -9.78 -0.93
CA ASP A 203 -18.50 -9.11 -0.97
C ASP A 203 -18.32 -7.62 -1.36
N GLU A 204 -19.24 -7.09 -2.15
CA GLU A 204 -19.15 -5.70 -2.65
C GLU A 204 -18.99 -4.68 -1.51
N ALA A 205 -19.70 -4.88 -0.39
CA ALA A 205 -19.61 -4.06 0.81
C ALA A 205 -18.24 -4.12 1.51
N ASP A 206 -17.47 -5.19 1.27
CA ASP A 206 -16.17 -5.42 1.89
C ASP A 206 -14.98 -5.05 0.98
N ALA A 207 -15.23 -4.70 -0.28
CA ALA A 207 -14.20 -4.38 -1.26
C ALA A 207 -13.25 -3.26 -0.78
N ILE A 208 -13.77 -2.27 -0.04
CA ILE A 208 -12.97 -1.16 0.49
C ILE A 208 -11.99 -1.58 1.60
N TYR A 209 -12.24 -2.71 2.26
CA TYR A 209 -11.36 -3.23 3.31
C TYR A 209 -10.25 -4.13 2.74
N SER A 210 -10.24 -4.36 1.42
CA SER A 210 -9.28 -5.23 0.75
C SER A 210 -7.97 -4.51 0.44
N GLY A 211 -6.95 -4.71 1.27
CA GLY A 211 -5.60 -4.23 1.00
C GLY A 211 -5.02 -4.75 -0.32
N ALA A 212 -5.43 -5.93 -0.79
CA ALA A 212 -5.01 -6.45 -2.09
C ALA A 212 -5.56 -5.62 -3.25
N LEU A 213 -6.85 -5.24 -3.21
CA LEU A 213 -7.45 -4.33 -4.19
C LEU A 213 -6.78 -2.95 -4.16
N ASP A 214 -6.47 -2.44 -2.96
CA ASP A 214 -5.77 -1.16 -2.82
C ASP A 214 -4.41 -1.16 -3.51
N LEU A 215 -3.62 -2.22 -3.33
CA LEU A 215 -2.30 -2.36 -3.96
C LEU A 215 -2.43 -2.52 -5.48
N CYS A 216 -3.43 -3.26 -5.97
CA CYS A 216 -3.71 -3.37 -7.40
C CYS A 216 -4.07 -2.02 -8.02
N HIS A 217 -4.98 -1.26 -7.40
CA HIS A 217 -5.33 0.09 -7.86
C HIS A 217 -4.14 1.05 -7.79
N THR A 218 -3.31 0.93 -6.75
CA THR A 218 -2.08 1.72 -6.63
C THR A 218 -1.12 1.43 -7.79
N GLY A 219 -0.93 0.16 -8.14
CA GLY A 219 -0.10 -0.23 -9.28
C GLY A 219 -0.63 0.34 -10.59
N LEU A 220 -1.92 0.17 -10.87
CA LEU A 220 -2.55 0.72 -12.08
C LEU A 220 -2.45 2.25 -12.16
N LEU A 221 -2.63 2.97 -11.04
CA LEU A 221 -2.44 4.41 -11.00
C LEU A 221 -1.02 4.81 -11.39
N LEU A 222 0.00 4.12 -10.87
CA LEU A 222 1.41 4.43 -11.18
C LEU A 222 1.71 4.20 -12.67
N VAL A 223 1.20 3.10 -13.25
CA VAL A 223 1.40 2.81 -14.67
C VAL A 223 0.75 3.87 -15.54
N TYR A 224 -0.53 4.18 -15.29
CA TYR A 224 -1.25 5.13 -16.13
C TYR A 224 -0.77 6.57 -15.93
N GLU A 225 -0.42 6.99 -14.72
CA GLU A 225 0.22 8.30 -14.46
C GLU A 225 1.49 8.42 -15.29
N ASN A 226 2.38 7.43 -15.23
CA ASN A 226 3.61 7.42 -16.03
C ASN A 226 3.32 7.46 -17.55
N GLY A 227 2.35 6.67 -18.02
CA GLY A 227 1.91 6.64 -19.42
C GLY A 227 1.39 7.98 -19.94
N THR A 228 0.88 8.86 -19.06
CA THR A 228 0.45 10.23 -19.44
C THR A 228 1.56 11.27 -19.44
N THR A 229 2.75 10.95 -18.92
CA THR A 229 3.87 11.90 -18.82
C THR A 229 4.92 11.76 -19.93
N GLY A 230 4.81 10.74 -20.79
CA GLY A 230 5.78 10.48 -21.86
C GLY A 230 5.80 11.55 -22.95
N LEU A 231 7.00 11.98 -23.36
CA LEU A 231 7.17 12.82 -24.55
C LEU A 231 6.70 12.05 -25.80
N ILE A 232 5.68 12.57 -26.48
CA ILE A 232 5.12 11.94 -27.67
C ILE A 232 6.10 12.14 -28.83
N THR A 233 6.84 11.09 -29.18
CA THR A 233 7.82 11.10 -30.29
C THR A 233 7.42 10.23 -31.47
N ASP A 234 6.45 9.31 -31.30
CA ASP A 234 6.00 8.36 -32.33
C ASP A 234 4.48 8.04 -32.20
N GLY A 235 3.87 7.50 -33.26
CA GLY A 235 2.46 7.15 -33.34
C GLY A 235 2.03 6.00 -32.41
N GLN A 236 2.93 5.04 -32.12
CA GLN A 236 2.68 4.02 -31.10
C GLN A 236 2.62 4.63 -29.69
N ILE A 237 3.53 5.57 -29.40
CA ILE A 237 3.57 6.31 -28.12
C ILE A 237 2.30 7.15 -27.94
N LEU A 238 1.79 7.77 -29.02
CA LEU A 238 0.51 8.50 -28.98
C LEU A 238 -0.66 7.58 -28.61
N THR A 239 -0.72 6.37 -29.17
CA THR A 239 -1.78 5.39 -28.87
C THR A 239 -1.71 4.93 -27.41
N CYS A 240 -0.51 4.62 -26.91
CA CYS A 240 -0.29 4.29 -25.50
C CYS A 240 -0.68 5.45 -24.57
N HIS A 241 -0.33 6.68 -24.93
CA HIS A 241 -0.67 7.88 -24.17
C HIS A 241 -2.19 8.10 -24.07
N VAL A 242 -2.92 7.98 -25.19
CA VAL A 242 -4.39 8.09 -25.20
C VAL A 242 -5.03 6.99 -24.36
N HIS A 243 -4.59 5.74 -24.53
CA HIS A 243 -5.09 4.62 -23.74
C HIS A 243 -4.84 4.81 -22.24
N ALA A 244 -3.64 5.22 -21.85
CA ALA A 244 -3.29 5.54 -20.46
C ALA A 244 -4.14 6.68 -19.92
N THR A 245 -4.39 7.73 -20.70
CA THR A 245 -5.21 8.88 -20.31
C THR A 245 -6.65 8.48 -20.00
N LEU A 246 -7.27 7.68 -20.88
CA LEU A 246 -8.65 7.18 -20.69
C LEU A 246 -8.73 6.23 -19.49
N SER A 247 -7.77 5.31 -19.38
CA SER A 247 -7.69 4.33 -18.30
C SER A 247 -7.49 5.00 -16.95
N LEU A 248 -6.64 6.03 -16.88
CA LEU A 248 -6.44 6.84 -15.69
C LEU A 248 -7.72 7.55 -15.28
N SER A 249 -8.41 8.19 -16.23
CA SER A 249 -9.67 8.89 -15.93
C SER A 249 -10.75 7.94 -15.41
N SER A 250 -10.86 6.75 -16.01
CA SER A 250 -11.77 5.68 -15.57
C SER A 250 -11.43 5.22 -14.15
N LEU A 251 -10.15 4.90 -13.89
CA LEU A 251 -9.68 4.44 -12.58
C LEU A 251 -9.90 5.49 -11.48
N LEU A 252 -9.66 6.78 -11.77
CA LEU A 252 -9.94 7.87 -10.82
C LEU A 252 -11.44 7.98 -10.51
N THR A 253 -12.32 7.74 -11.49
CA THR A 253 -13.77 7.67 -11.26
C THR A 253 -14.10 6.49 -10.35
N THR A 254 -13.61 5.28 -10.67
CA THR A 254 -13.83 4.08 -9.85
C THR A 254 -13.41 4.30 -8.39
N ILE A 255 -12.19 4.79 -8.14
CA ILE A 255 -11.70 5.05 -6.77
C ILE A 255 -12.60 6.06 -6.04
N THR A 256 -13.03 7.12 -6.74
CA THR A 256 -13.91 8.15 -6.16
C THR A 256 -15.28 7.56 -5.80
N ASP A 257 -15.87 6.78 -6.71
CA ASP A 257 -17.19 6.19 -6.51
C ASP A 257 -17.17 5.14 -5.40
N THR A 258 -16.08 4.38 -5.25
CA THR A 258 -15.90 3.42 -4.14
C THR A 258 -15.91 4.11 -2.77
N VAL A 259 -15.32 5.29 -2.63
CA VAL A 259 -15.27 5.99 -1.33
C VAL A 259 -16.42 6.98 -1.11
N SER A 260 -17.16 7.32 -2.15
CA SER A 260 -18.25 8.32 -2.10
C SER A 260 -19.36 7.98 -1.10
N PRO A 261 -19.89 6.74 -1.00
CA PRO A 261 -20.94 6.40 -0.06
C PRO A 261 -20.56 6.64 1.41
N LEU A 262 -19.29 6.46 1.75
CA LEU A 262 -18.77 6.63 3.11
C LEU A 262 -18.61 8.11 3.48
N VAL A 263 -18.18 8.93 2.53
CA VAL A 263 -18.02 10.37 2.73
C VAL A 263 -19.37 11.09 2.81
N THR A 264 -20.35 10.62 2.03
CA THR A 264 -21.70 11.17 2.00
C THR A 264 -22.60 10.67 3.12
N GLY A 265 -22.13 9.69 3.92
CA GLY A 265 -22.89 9.11 5.03
C GLY A 265 -24.02 8.18 4.58
N ILE A 266 -24.00 7.70 3.34
CA ILE A 266 -24.94 6.70 2.82
C ILE A 266 -24.66 5.34 3.46
N GLU A 267 -23.38 5.01 3.62
CA GLU A 267 -22.93 3.75 4.21
C GLU A 267 -22.14 4.00 5.50
N PRO A 268 -22.36 3.18 6.55
CA PRO A 268 -21.55 3.25 7.75
C PRO A 268 -20.12 2.77 7.44
N VAL A 269 -19.14 3.52 7.92
CA VAL A 269 -17.72 3.17 7.80
C VAL A 269 -17.23 2.51 9.07
N ASP A 270 -16.68 1.29 8.95
CA ASP A 270 -15.93 0.67 10.03
C ASP A 270 -14.46 1.10 9.94
N LEU A 271 -14.13 2.18 10.65
CA LEU A 271 -12.79 2.74 10.66
C LEU A 271 -11.73 1.76 11.18
N ASP A 272 -12.11 0.77 12.00
CA ASP A 272 -11.16 -0.19 12.56
C ASP A 272 -10.76 -1.29 11.57
N ARG A 273 -11.61 -1.54 10.56
CA ARG A 273 -11.34 -2.48 9.46
C ARG A 273 -10.56 -1.83 8.31
N LEU A 274 -10.49 -0.50 8.23
CA LEU A 274 -9.83 0.19 7.11
C LEU A 274 -8.32 -0.09 7.08
N PRO A 275 -7.79 -0.72 6.01
CA PRO A 275 -6.36 -0.91 5.86
C PRO A 275 -5.66 0.44 5.67
N PRO A 276 -4.40 0.60 6.11
CA PRO A 276 -3.67 1.86 5.88
C PRO A 276 -3.30 2.10 4.40
N PHE A 277 -3.43 1.09 3.54
CA PHE A 277 -3.08 1.15 2.11
C PHE A 277 -4.03 2.04 1.30
N ILE A 278 -5.35 1.94 1.55
CA ILE A 278 -6.36 2.80 0.90
C ILE A 278 -6.09 4.29 1.12
N MET A 279 -5.51 4.67 2.25
CA MET A 279 -5.21 6.07 2.56
C MET A 279 -4.20 6.64 1.55
N TYR A 280 -3.19 5.86 1.17
CA TYR A 280 -2.27 6.27 0.12
C TYR A 280 -2.92 6.26 -1.26
N LEU A 281 -3.73 5.24 -1.57
CA LEU A 281 -4.45 5.16 -2.83
C LEU A 281 -5.28 6.43 -3.09
N VAL A 282 -6.09 6.81 -2.10
CA VAL A 282 -6.97 7.99 -2.18
C VAL A 282 -6.16 9.28 -2.25
N TYR A 283 -5.10 9.41 -1.44
CA TYR A 283 -4.18 10.56 -1.54
C TYR A 283 -3.56 10.67 -2.93
N LYS A 284 -3.06 9.55 -3.48
CA LYS A 284 -2.42 9.52 -4.80
C LYS A 284 -3.41 9.91 -5.89
N ALA A 285 -4.63 9.38 -5.85
CA ALA A 285 -5.72 9.78 -6.75
C ALA A 285 -6.02 11.28 -6.64
N ALA A 286 -6.16 11.81 -5.42
CA ALA A 286 -6.43 13.24 -5.20
C ALA A 286 -5.30 14.14 -5.74
N ARG A 287 -4.05 13.71 -5.58
CA ARG A 287 -2.88 14.42 -6.11
C ARG A 287 -2.91 14.48 -7.62
N ILE A 288 -3.15 13.35 -8.30
CA ILE A 288 -3.26 13.28 -9.76
C ILE A 288 -4.40 14.16 -10.28
N VAL A 289 -5.57 14.15 -9.63
CA VAL A 289 -6.68 15.03 -10.01
C VAL A 289 -6.30 16.50 -9.81
N THR A 290 -5.59 16.84 -8.74
CA THR A 290 -5.11 18.21 -8.48
C THR A 290 -4.13 18.68 -9.55
N GLU A 291 -3.16 17.83 -9.93
CA GLU A 291 -2.18 18.11 -10.99
C GLU A 291 -2.87 18.31 -12.35
N ARG A 292 -3.80 17.43 -12.72
CA ARG A 292 -4.58 17.56 -13.96
C ARG A 292 -5.47 18.80 -13.99
N PHE A 293 -6.09 19.17 -12.87
CA PHE A 293 -6.89 20.40 -12.78
C PHE A 293 -6.06 21.65 -13.06
N ARG A 294 -4.75 21.66 -12.73
CA ARG A 294 -3.88 22.81 -13.08
C ARG A 294 -3.71 22.98 -14.59
N LEU A 295 -3.84 21.89 -15.36
CA LEU A 295 -3.66 21.87 -16.81
C LEU A 295 -4.98 22.16 -17.56
N GLU A 296 -6.12 21.81 -16.97
CA GLU A 296 -7.45 21.90 -17.60
C GLU A 296 -8.28 23.05 -16.98
N SER A 297 -8.86 23.93 -17.80
CA SER A 297 -9.43 25.21 -17.33
C SER A 297 -10.78 25.13 -16.62
N ASP A 298 -11.53 24.03 -16.73
CA ASP A 298 -12.76 23.79 -15.97
C ASP A 298 -13.16 22.31 -16.01
N SER A 299 -13.25 21.66 -14.84
CA SER A 299 -14.04 20.44 -14.72
C SER A 299 -14.71 20.36 -13.35
N ARG A 300 -16.04 20.63 -13.33
CA ARG A 300 -16.91 20.37 -12.17
C ARG A 300 -16.71 18.95 -11.63
N GLU A 301 -16.42 18.01 -12.52
CA GLU A 301 -16.11 16.63 -12.18
C GLU A 301 -14.83 16.48 -11.36
N ALA A 302 -13.74 17.18 -11.70
CA ALA A 302 -12.53 17.13 -10.89
C ALA A 302 -12.75 17.78 -9.51
N VAL A 303 -13.54 18.86 -9.42
CA VAL A 303 -13.90 19.45 -8.12
C VAL A 303 -14.71 18.46 -7.28
N ARG A 304 -15.69 17.76 -7.88
CA ARG A 304 -16.45 16.69 -7.22
C ARG A 304 -15.51 15.59 -6.71
N LYS A 305 -14.63 15.06 -7.56
CA LYS A 305 -13.64 14.03 -7.18
C LYS A 305 -12.76 14.51 -6.03
N LEU A 306 -12.19 15.72 -6.12
CA LEU A 306 -11.35 16.27 -5.06
C LEU A 306 -12.09 16.43 -3.73
N ARG A 307 -13.36 16.85 -3.77
CA ARG A 307 -14.19 16.97 -2.56
C ARG A 307 -14.39 15.61 -1.89
N ILE A 308 -14.75 14.59 -2.66
CA ILE A 308 -14.96 13.23 -2.16
C ILE A 308 -13.65 12.65 -1.63
N LEU A 309 -12.56 12.71 -2.39
CA LEU A 309 -11.26 12.14 -2.00
C LEU A 309 -10.68 12.84 -0.76
N ARG A 310 -10.79 14.18 -0.66
CA ARG A 310 -10.39 14.93 0.54
C ARG A 310 -11.28 14.59 1.74
N GLY A 311 -12.59 14.51 1.55
CA GLY A 311 -13.53 14.10 2.61
C GLY A 311 -13.24 12.70 3.14
N PHE A 312 -12.83 11.75 2.29
CA PHE A 312 -12.41 10.43 2.75
C PHE A 312 -11.13 10.47 3.58
N LEU A 313 -10.15 11.30 3.20
CA LEU A 313 -8.94 11.49 4.01
C LEU A 313 -9.26 12.16 5.35
N GLU A 314 -10.19 13.12 5.39
CA GLU A 314 -10.66 13.73 6.64
C GLU A 314 -11.31 12.68 7.56
N LEU A 315 -12.19 11.85 7.01
CA LEU A 315 -12.81 10.72 7.73
C LEU A 315 -11.75 9.72 8.24
N GLY A 316 -10.84 9.29 7.37
CA GLY A 316 -9.76 8.37 7.71
C GLY A 316 -8.80 8.92 8.76
N SER A 317 -8.71 10.25 8.91
CA SER A 317 -7.85 10.90 9.91
C SER A 317 -8.28 10.63 11.36
N ALA A 318 -9.52 10.19 11.58
CA ALA A 318 -9.99 9.73 12.88
C ALA A 318 -9.28 8.43 13.32
N ARG A 319 -8.82 7.62 12.36
CA ARG A 319 -8.10 6.36 12.62
C ARG A 319 -6.61 6.44 12.34
N TRP A 320 -6.24 6.99 11.20
CA TRP A 320 -4.89 6.98 10.65
C TRP A 320 -4.36 8.40 10.48
N LEU A 321 -3.36 8.78 11.28
CA LEU A 321 -2.79 10.13 11.23
C LEU A 321 -2.10 10.46 9.88
N CYS A 322 -1.76 9.45 9.07
CA CYS A 322 -1.21 9.69 7.74
C CYS A 322 -2.14 10.53 6.86
N CYS A 323 -3.46 10.43 7.06
CA CYS A 323 -4.43 11.19 6.27
C CYS A 323 -4.33 12.70 6.49
N ARG A 324 -4.04 13.15 7.72
CA ARG A 324 -3.81 14.58 7.98
C ARG A 324 -2.60 15.08 7.21
N ARG A 325 -1.50 14.32 7.28
CA ARG A 325 -0.29 14.62 6.52
C ARG A 325 -0.53 14.63 5.00
N TYR A 326 -1.37 13.73 4.49
CA TYR A 326 -1.76 13.72 3.08
C TYR A 326 -2.58 14.94 2.69
N LEU A 327 -3.50 15.39 3.54
CA LEU A 327 -4.26 16.63 3.34
C LEU A 327 -3.33 17.85 3.34
N ASP A 328 -2.35 17.90 4.23
CA ASP A 328 -1.35 18.99 4.27
C ASP A 328 -0.54 19.04 2.96
N LEU A 329 -0.04 17.89 2.49
CA LEU A 329 0.66 17.81 1.19
C LEU A 329 -0.23 18.23 0.02
N LEU A 330 -1.50 17.80 0.01
CA LEU A 330 -2.45 18.26 -1.01
C LEU A 330 -2.67 19.76 -0.92
N ASN A 331 -2.72 20.36 0.26
CA ASN A 331 -2.89 21.81 0.43
C ASN A 331 -1.70 22.58 -0.12
N GLU A 332 -0.47 22.12 0.11
CA GLU A 332 0.75 22.67 -0.50
C GLU A 332 0.67 22.63 -2.04
N ASP A 333 0.11 21.53 -2.59
CA ASP A 333 -0.07 21.32 -4.02
C ASP A 333 -1.37 21.92 -4.60
N THR A 334 -2.25 22.53 -3.80
CA THR A 334 -3.54 23.05 -4.30
C THR A 334 -3.50 24.57 -4.44
N THR A 335 -3.83 25.09 -5.63
CA THR A 335 -3.91 26.55 -5.81
C THR A 335 -5.07 27.16 -5.02
N PRO A 336 -5.00 28.43 -4.58
CA PRO A 336 -6.08 29.07 -3.83
C PRO A 336 -7.43 29.06 -4.56
N ARG A 337 -7.44 29.07 -5.90
CA ARG A 337 -8.65 28.96 -6.73
C ARG A 337 -9.32 27.60 -6.56
N ILE A 338 -8.54 26.52 -6.55
CA ILE A 338 -9.05 25.15 -6.38
C ILE A 338 -9.57 24.97 -4.95
N LEU A 339 -8.83 25.43 -3.93
CA LEU A 339 -9.28 25.36 -2.54
C LEU A 339 -10.64 26.05 -2.35
N LYS A 340 -10.81 27.25 -2.94
CA LYS A 340 -12.10 27.94 -2.93
C LYS A 340 -13.19 27.13 -3.62
N ALA A 341 -12.93 26.55 -4.79
CA ALA A 341 -13.91 25.76 -5.52
C ALA A 341 -14.34 24.49 -4.75
N VAL A 342 -13.40 23.84 -4.05
CA VAL A 342 -13.69 22.67 -3.21
C VAL A 342 -14.52 23.08 -1.98
N ALA A 343 -14.25 24.26 -1.39
CA ALA A 343 -14.92 24.76 -0.19
C ALA A 343 -16.27 25.48 -0.43
N ALA A 344 -16.57 25.93 -1.65
CA ALA A 344 -17.68 26.84 -1.93
C ALA A 344 -19.12 26.24 -1.83
N ASP A 345 -19.27 24.92 -1.67
CA ASP A 345 -20.58 24.26 -1.52
C ASP A 345 -20.69 23.43 -0.22
N GLN A 346 -19.97 23.79 0.85
CA GLN A 346 -20.16 23.17 2.17
C GLN A 346 -21.39 23.75 2.90
#